data_AF-A0A957QB70-F1
#
_entry.id   AF-A0A957QB70-F1
#
_cell.length_a   1.000
_cell.length_b   1.000
_cell.length_c   1.000
_cell.angle_alpha   90.00
_cell.angle_beta   90.00
_cell.angle_gamma   90.00
#
_symmetry.space_group_name_H-M   'P 1'
#
loop_
_entity.id
_entity.type
_entity.pdbx_description
1 polymer ?
#
loop_
_entity_poly.entity_id
_entity_poly.type
_entity_poly.pdbx_seq_one_letter_code
_entity_poly.pdbx_strand_id
1 'polypeptide(L)'
;MISDTLRHFQQHYDVVVVGGGPAGLGAALAAREHGADAVLVVDREAEAGGILLQCIHNGFGLHHFGEELTGPEYAQRVLEQTLEKDVDLLTDAYVLDLTTGAAGGKRLKVMSGAHGVQLIDAGAVVLAMGARERTRGAIRIPGTRPAGVFTAGLAQKFVNLMGYLPGRRAVILGSGDIGL
;
A
#
# COMPACT_ATOMS: atom_id res chain seq x y z
N MET A 1 -14.40 7.34 8.91
CA MET A 1 -13.19 6.81 8.24
C MET A 1 -12.74 5.58 9.01
N ILE A 2 -12.15 4.58 8.36
CA ILE A 2 -11.83 3.27 8.99
C ILE A 2 -10.66 3.35 10.01
N SER A 3 -10.04 4.51 10.22
CA SER A 3 -8.99 4.68 11.23
C SER A 3 -9.00 6.06 11.88
N ASP A 4 -10.01 6.34 12.72
CA ASP A 4 -9.99 7.51 13.63
C ASP A 4 -9.36 7.18 15.00
N THR A 5 -8.77 5.99 15.15
CA THR A 5 -8.08 5.60 16.39
C THR A 5 -6.57 5.58 16.14
N LEU A 6 -5.94 6.75 16.27
CA LEU A 6 -4.49 6.84 16.44
C LEU A 6 -4.09 6.05 17.69
N ARG A 7 -3.72 4.79 17.51
CA ARG A 7 -3.08 3.98 18.55
C ARG A 7 -1.58 4.29 18.52
N HIS A 8 -1.12 4.75 19.69
CA HIS A 8 0.24 4.98 20.16
C HIS A 8 1.37 4.92 19.12
N PHE A 9 1.61 6.04 18.42
CA PHE A 9 2.83 6.23 17.64
C PHE A 9 4.07 6.17 18.57
N GLN A 10 4.82 5.08 18.50
CA GLN A 10 6.01 4.85 19.32
C GLN A 10 7.29 5.23 18.57
N GLN A 11 8.38 5.45 19.31
CA GLN A 11 9.70 5.70 18.71
C GLN A 11 10.46 4.39 18.43
N HIS A 12 10.00 3.26 18.98
CA HIS A 12 10.63 1.94 18.87
C HIS A 12 9.60 0.87 18.53
N TYR A 13 9.92 0.03 17.54
CA TYR A 13 9.12 -1.12 17.12
C TYR A 13 9.99 -2.36 16.94
N ASP A 14 9.42 -3.55 17.08
CA ASP A 14 10.13 -4.79 16.74
C ASP A 14 10.23 -4.93 15.22
N VAL A 15 9.12 -4.68 14.53
CA VAL A 15 9.02 -4.75 13.06
C VAL A 15 8.30 -3.53 12.52
N VAL A 16 8.90 -2.89 11.52
CA VAL A 16 8.23 -1.86 10.71
C VAL A 16 8.04 -2.36 9.29
N VAL A 17 6.82 -2.27 8.77
CA VAL A 17 6.45 -2.63 7.42
C VAL A 17 6.19 -1.37 6.60
N VAL A 18 6.90 -1.21 5.47
CA VAL A 18 6.75 -0.08 4.57
C VAL A 18 5.85 -0.46 3.40
N GLY A 19 4.62 0.04 3.43
CA GLY A 19 3.52 -0.26 2.51
C GLY A 19 2.40 -1.04 3.20
N GLY A 20 1.19 -0.52 3.16
CA GLY A 20 -0.06 -1.07 3.69
C GLY A 20 -0.93 -1.74 2.62
N GLY A 21 -0.32 -2.25 1.54
CA GLY A 21 -0.99 -3.16 0.61
C GLY A 21 -1.12 -4.58 1.17
N PRO A 22 -1.69 -5.54 0.40
CA PRO A 22 -1.92 -6.91 0.89
C PRO A 22 -0.65 -7.61 1.38
N ALA A 23 0.48 -7.43 0.70
CA ALA A 23 1.76 -8.00 1.11
C ALA A 23 2.24 -7.41 2.45
N GLY A 24 2.02 -6.11 2.68
CA GLY A 24 2.46 -5.46 3.90
C GLY A 24 1.59 -5.77 5.10
N LEU A 25 0.26 -5.74 4.92
CA LEU A 25 -0.67 -6.15 5.97
C LEU A 25 -0.47 -7.62 6.34
N GLY A 26 -0.30 -8.51 5.35
CA GLY A 26 0.05 -9.92 5.59
C GLY A 26 1.37 -10.10 6.34
N ALA A 27 2.41 -9.31 6.01
CA ALA A 27 3.68 -9.35 6.72
C ALA A 27 3.55 -8.87 8.18
N ALA A 28 2.73 -7.85 8.43
CA ALA A 28 2.49 -7.35 9.78
C ALA A 28 1.73 -8.36 10.65
N LEU A 29 0.69 -8.99 10.09
CA LEU A 29 -0.03 -10.09 10.72
C LEU A 29 0.91 -11.25 11.08
N ALA A 30 1.71 -11.69 10.11
CA ALA A 30 2.67 -12.78 10.32
C ALA A 30 3.70 -12.41 11.42
N ALA A 31 4.18 -11.16 11.47
CA ALA A 31 5.08 -10.71 12.52
C ALA A 31 4.45 -10.84 13.92
N ARG A 32 3.19 -10.40 14.08
CA ARG A 32 2.45 -10.56 15.35
C ARG A 32 2.24 -12.02 15.73
N GLU A 33 1.90 -12.87 14.76
CA GLU A 33 1.70 -14.31 14.98
C GLU A 33 2.98 -15.03 15.41
N HIS A 34 4.14 -14.50 15.04
CA HIS A 34 5.46 -15.03 15.42
C HIS A 34 6.08 -14.31 16.63
N GLY A 35 5.29 -13.56 17.38
CA GLY A 35 5.69 -13.02 18.68
C GLY A 35 6.37 -11.65 18.65
N ALA A 36 6.27 -10.88 17.56
CA ALA A 36 6.59 -9.46 17.62
C ALA A 36 5.50 -8.74 18.43
N ASP A 37 5.90 -7.91 19.41
CA ASP A 37 4.99 -7.20 20.29
C ASP A 37 4.58 -5.85 19.69
N ALA A 38 5.56 -5.08 19.21
CA ALA A 38 5.35 -3.78 18.60
C ALA A 38 5.56 -3.86 17.07
N VAL A 39 4.46 -3.80 16.31
CA VAL A 39 4.49 -3.81 14.84
C VAL A 39 3.80 -2.58 14.29
N LEU A 40 4.47 -1.89 13.36
CA LEU A 40 3.95 -0.71 12.67
C LEU A 40 3.90 -0.95 11.16
N VAL A 41 2.78 -0.60 10.54
CA VAL A 41 2.64 -0.47 9.09
C VAL A 41 2.61 1.02 8.74
N VAL A 42 3.45 1.44 7.80
CA VAL A 42 3.47 2.82 7.28
C VAL A 42 3.04 2.80 5.82
N ASP A 43 1.98 3.54 5.47
CA ASP A 43 1.55 3.76 4.09
C ASP A 43 1.41 5.26 3.78
N ARG A 44 1.71 5.62 2.54
CA ARG A 44 1.63 6.99 2.06
C ARG A 44 0.23 7.41 1.61
N GLU A 45 -0.62 6.44 1.28
CA GLU A 45 -1.99 6.71 0.88
C GLU A 45 -2.84 6.93 2.15
N ALA A 46 -3.99 7.58 2.00
CA ALA A 46 -4.86 7.90 3.13
C ALA A 46 -5.45 6.66 3.82
N GLU A 47 -5.59 5.57 3.07
CA GLU A 47 -6.17 4.30 3.51
C GLU A 47 -5.24 3.13 3.15
N ALA A 48 -5.16 2.15 4.04
CA ALA A 48 -4.49 0.88 3.75
C ALA A 48 -5.33 0.02 2.79
N GLY A 49 -4.67 -0.87 2.06
CA GLY A 49 -5.27 -1.75 1.05
C GLY A 49 -4.50 -1.73 -0.28
N GLY A 50 -3.73 -0.67 -0.54
CA GLY A 50 -2.88 -0.56 -1.72
C GLY A 50 -3.66 -0.67 -3.02
N ILE A 51 -3.18 -1.50 -3.96
CA ILE A 51 -3.82 -1.65 -5.28
C ILE A 51 -5.22 -2.29 -5.20
N LEU A 52 -5.50 -3.06 -4.15
CA LEU A 52 -6.76 -3.78 -4.02
C LEU A 52 -7.97 -2.86 -3.96
N LEU A 53 -7.80 -1.65 -3.42
CA LEU A 53 -8.86 -0.63 -3.39
C LEU A 53 -9.35 -0.27 -4.80
N GLN A 54 -8.53 -0.44 -5.83
CA GLN A 54 -8.88 -0.16 -7.23
C GLN A 54 -9.48 -1.38 -7.95
N CYS A 55 -9.38 -2.58 -7.38
CA CYS A 55 -9.77 -3.84 -8.01
C CYS A 55 -11.21 -4.23 -7.69
N ILE A 56 -12.19 -3.57 -8.33
CA ILE A 56 -13.63 -3.79 -8.07
C ILE A 56 -14.22 -5.08 -8.66
N HIS A 57 -13.39 -5.91 -9.32
CA HIS A 57 -13.81 -7.20 -9.86
C HIS A 57 -13.63 -8.30 -8.81
N ASN A 58 -14.35 -9.41 -8.99
CA ASN A 58 -14.25 -10.60 -8.14
C ASN A 58 -13.00 -11.43 -8.45
N GLY A 59 -12.77 -12.47 -7.67
CA GLY A 59 -11.66 -13.42 -7.86
C GLY A 59 -10.56 -13.31 -6.79
N PHE A 60 -10.72 -12.42 -5.82
CA PHE A 60 -9.89 -12.36 -4.62
C PHE A 60 -10.43 -13.31 -3.55
N GLY A 61 -9.63 -13.60 -2.53
CA GLY A 61 -10.08 -14.34 -1.34
C GLY A 61 -10.19 -15.85 -1.48
N LEU A 62 -10.35 -16.42 -2.67
CA LEU A 62 -10.58 -17.87 -2.86
C LEU A 62 -9.57 -18.77 -2.15
N HIS A 63 -8.27 -18.46 -2.24
CA HIS A 63 -7.22 -19.28 -1.62
C HIS A 63 -7.00 -18.99 -0.13
N HIS A 64 -7.34 -17.78 0.33
CA HIS A 64 -6.99 -17.33 1.69
C HIS A 64 -8.18 -17.39 2.64
N PHE A 65 -9.38 -17.04 2.16
CA PHE A 65 -10.62 -16.99 2.91
C PHE A 65 -11.63 -18.07 2.48
N GLY A 66 -11.39 -18.77 1.37
CA GLY A 66 -12.34 -19.78 0.85
C GLY A 66 -13.62 -19.16 0.28
N GLU A 67 -13.61 -17.86 0.02
CA GLU A 67 -14.75 -17.05 -0.41
C GLU A 67 -14.32 -16.16 -1.58
N GLU A 68 -15.20 -15.97 -2.55
CA GLU A 68 -14.94 -15.08 -3.68
C GLU A 68 -15.28 -13.63 -3.29
N LEU A 69 -14.25 -12.78 -3.26
CA LEU A 69 -14.34 -11.39 -2.84
C LEU A 69 -13.88 -10.46 -3.97
N THR A 70 -14.33 -9.21 -3.92
CA THR A 70 -13.68 -8.10 -4.62
C THR A 70 -12.37 -7.69 -3.93
N GLY A 71 -11.55 -6.90 -4.63
CA GLY A 71 -10.33 -6.33 -4.06
C GLY A 71 -10.57 -5.51 -2.78
N PRO A 72 -11.51 -4.54 -2.78
CA PRO A 72 -11.82 -3.76 -1.58
C PRO A 72 -12.31 -4.61 -0.40
N GLU A 73 -13.15 -5.63 -0.64
CA GLU A 73 -13.62 -6.54 0.42
C GLU A 73 -12.47 -7.36 1.02
N TYR A 74 -11.57 -7.87 0.17
CA TYR A 74 -10.36 -8.54 0.64
C TYR A 74 -9.49 -7.61 1.48
N ALA A 75 -9.26 -6.38 1.00
CA ALA A 75 -8.45 -5.39 1.71
C ALA A 75 -9.06 -5.04 3.08
N GLN A 76 -10.38 -4.84 3.13
CA GLN A 76 -11.11 -4.58 4.36
C GLN A 76 -10.92 -5.70 5.38
N ARG A 77 -11.10 -6.96 4.95
CA ARG A 77 -10.99 -8.12 5.86
C ARG A 77 -9.58 -8.28 6.43
N VAL A 78 -8.55 -8.11 5.60
CA VAL A 78 -7.16 -8.18 6.07
C VAL A 78 -6.83 -7.00 6.98
N LEU A 79 -7.35 -5.80 6.69
CA LEU A 79 -7.18 -4.62 7.54
C LEU A 79 -7.82 -4.84 8.92
N GLU A 80 -9.05 -5.35 8.97
CA GLU A 80 -9.74 -5.68 10.22
C GLU A 80 -8.92 -6.67 11.06
N GLN A 81 -8.46 -7.77 10.46
CA GLN A 81 -7.58 -8.74 11.13
C GLN A 81 -6.29 -8.09 11.66
N THR A 82 -5.71 -7.17 10.88
CA THR A 82 -4.48 -6.45 11.25
C THR A 82 -4.71 -5.58 12.49
N LEU A 83 -5.84 -4.87 12.53
CA LEU A 83 -6.23 -4.04 13.67
C LEU A 83 -6.62 -4.86 14.90
N GLU A 84 -7.28 -6.01 14.72
CA GLU A 84 -7.62 -6.96 15.79
C GLU A 84 -6.37 -7.56 16.46
N LYS A 85 -5.25 -7.63 15.72
CA LYS A 85 -3.95 -8.07 16.23
C LYS A 85 -3.10 -6.94 16.80
N ASP A 86 -3.71 -5.77 17.09
CA ASP A 86 -3.07 -4.59 17.66
C ASP A 86 -1.85 -4.07 16.86
N VAL A 87 -1.84 -4.27 15.54
CA VAL A 87 -0.81 -3.66 14.67
C VAL A 87 -1.09 -2.16 14.55
N ASP A 88 -0.08 -1.34 14.79
CA ASP A 88 -0.17 0.10 14.57
C ASP A 88 -0.16 0.40 13.08
N LEU A 89 -1.00 1.34 12.65
CA LEU A 89 -1.11 1.77 11.27
C LEU A 89 -0.94 3.28 11.18
N LEU A 90 0.05 3.71 10.39
CA LEU A 90 0.29 5.11 10.08
C LEU A 90 0.10 5.32 8.57
N THR A 91 -1.09 5.77 8.18
CA THR A 91 -1.42 6.22 6.82
C THR A 91 -1.07 7.69 6.62
N ASP A 92 -1.17 8.17 5.37
CA ASP A 92 -0.76 9.53 4.97
C ASP A 92 0.68 9.86 5.43
N ALA A 93 1.56 8.86 5.35
CA ALA A 93 2.92 8.92 5.85
C ALA A 93 3.95 8.34 4.89
N TYR A 94 5.02 9.09 4.67
CA TYR A 94 6.11 8.74 3.79
C TYR A 94 7.32 8.29 4.58
N VAL A 95 7.82 7.09 4.29
CA VAL A 95 9.18 6.71 4.67
C VAL A 95 10.14 7.34 3.68
N LEU A 96 10.94 8.28 4.17
CA LEU A 96 11.88 9.08 3.37
C LEU A 96 13.28 8.45 3.29
N ASP A 97 13.68 7.74 4.34
CA ASP A 97 15.01 7.14 4.44
C ASP A 97 15.01 5.90 5.34
N LEU A 98 15.91 4.97 5.07
CA LEU A 98 16.15 3.76 5.84
C LEU A 98 17.66 3.60 6.04
N THR A 99 18.09 3.71 7.29
CA THR A 99 19.49 3.65 7.68
C THR A 99 19.71 2.59 8.77
N THR A 100 20.96 2.33 9.12
CA THR A 100 21.32 1.53 10.29
C THR A 100 21.31 2.41 11.54
N GLY A 101 20.60 1.99 12.58
CA GLY A 101 20.55 2.68 13.86
C GLY A 101 21.82 2.50 14.69
N ALA A 102 21.99 3.34 15.72
CA ALA A 102 23.20 3.37 16.55
C ALA A 102 23.51 2.04 17.29
N ALA A 103 22.50 1.20 17.52
CA ALA A 103 22.62 -0.10 18.17
C ALA A 103 22.60 -1.30 17.18
N GLY A 104 22.82 -1.07 15.88
CA GLY A 104 22.80 -2.12 14.85
C GLY A 104 21.42 -2.49 14.32
N GLY A 105 20.35 -1.96 14.92
CA GLY A 105 18.98 -2.03 14.39
C GLY A 105 18.78 -1.19 13.12
N LYS A 106 17.53 -1.04 12.68
CA LYS A 106 17.14 -0.17 11.57
C LYS A 106 16.58 1.14 12.10
N ARG A 107 16.79 2.22 11.35
CA ARG A 107 16.21 3.53 11.63
C ARG A 107 15.52 4.07 10.38
N LEU A 108 14.24 4.39 10.50
CA LEU A 108 13.42 4.96 9.45
C LEU A 108 13.19 6.44 9.71
N LYS A 109 13.31 7.26 8.66
CA LYS A 109 12.84 8.64 8.70
C LYS A 109 11.44 8.68 8.09
N VAL A 110 10.44 9.00 8.91
CA VAL A 110 9.03 9.03 8.49
C VAL A 110 8.51 10.46 8.53
N MET A 111 7.69 10.84 7.57
CA MET A 111 7.04 12.14 7.50
C MET A 111 5.54 11.96 7.32
N SER A 112 4.74 12.55 8.19
CA SER A 112 3.28 12.61 8.05
C SER A 112 2.77 14.01 8.36
N GLY A 113 1.57 14.35 7.87
CA GLY A 113 0.93 15.63 8.17
C GLY A 113 0.67 15.79 9.68
N ALA A 114 0.30 14.71 10.36
CA ALA A 114 -0.08 14.72 11.78
C ALA A 114 1.12 14.82 12.74
N HIS A 115 2.25 14.20 12.42
CA HIS A 115 3.40 14.09 13.34
C HIS A 115 4.66 14.82 12.84
N GLY A 116 4.61 15.44 11.65
CA GLY A 116 5.78 16.03 11.02
C GLY A 116 6.83 14.96 10.70
N VAL A 117 8.10 15.29 10.86
CA VAL A 117 9.22 14.37 10.64
C VAL A 117 9.57 13.66 11.93
N GLN A 118 9.59 12.33 11.89
CA GLN A 118 9.90 11.45 13.02
C GLN A 118 11.01 10.46 12.63
N LEU A 119 11.78 10.02 13.62
CA LEU A 119 12.78 8.97 13.47
C LEU A 119 12.32 7.76 14.27
N ILE A 120 12.08 6.64 13.59
CA ILE A 120 11.58 5.42 14.21
C ILE A 120 12.69 4.38 14.18
N ASP A 121 13.00 3.79 15.32
CA ASP A 121 13.90 2.66 15.41
C ASP A 121 13.13 1.33 15.33
N ALA A 122 13.68 0.39 14.58
CA ALA A 122 13.07 -0.92 14.36
C ALA A 122 14.09 -2.05 14.50
N GLY A 123 13.69 -3.19 15.09
CA GLY A 123 14.49 -4.41 15.07
C GLY A 123 14.70 -4.93 13.65
N ALA A 124 13.60 -5.00 12.89
CA ALA A 124 13.59 -5.39 11.48
C ALA A 124 12.67 -4.48 10.64
N VAL A 125 12.92 -4.44 9.32
CA VAL A 125 12.09 -3.69 8.36
C VAL A 125 11.71 -4.58 7.18
N VAL A 126 10.43 -4.58 6.83
CA VAL A 126 9.90 -5.24 5.63
C VAL A 126 9.52 -4.19 4.60
N LEU A 127 10.08 -4.28 3.38
CA LEU A 127 9.75 -3.38 2.29
C LEU A 127 8.67 -4.00 1.39
N ALA A 128 7.42 -3.59 1.59
CA ALA A 128 6.23 -4.04 0.86
C ALA A 128 5.65 -2.92 -0.02
N MET A 129 6.51 -2.14 -0.67
CA MET A 129 6.18 -0.86 -1.32
C MET A 129 5.44 -0.98 -2.67
N GLY A 130 5.12 -2.21 -3.08
CA GLY A 130 4.51 -2.51 -4.37
C GLY A 130 5.41 -2.19 -5.56
N ALA A 131 4.80 -2.02 -6.73
CA ALA A 131 5.47 -1.67 -7.97
C ALA A 131 4.77 -0.50 -8.66
N ARG A 132 5.51 0.25 -9.48
CA ARG A 132 4.91 1.27 -10.37
C ARG A 132 4.82 0.74 -11.79
N GLU A 133 3.71 1.04 -12.42
CA GLU A 133 3.55 0.79 -13.85
C GLU A 133 4.59 1.57 -14.66
N ARG A 134 5.06 0.95 -15.75
CA ARG A 134 5.97 1.62 -16.67
C ARG A 134 5.21 2.70 -17.42
N THR A 135 5.68 3.93 -17.30
CA THR A 135 5.12 5.05 -18.04
C THR A 135 5.37 4.88 -19.55
N ARG A 136 4.67 5.68 -20.36
CA ARG A 136 4.91 5.80 -21.81
C ARG A 136 6.40 5.88 -22.17
N GLY A 137 7.16 6.70 -21.44
CA GLY A 137 8.60 6.88 -21.66
C GLY A 137 9.39 5.61 -21.34
N ALA A 138 9.04 4.91 -20.26
CA ALA A 138 9.68 3.67 -19.85
C ALA A 138 9.47 2.51 -20.84
N ILE A 139 8.36 2.50 -21.58
CA ILE A 139 8.12 1.53 -22.68
C ILE A 139 8.45 2.09 -24.08
N ARG A 140 9.08 3.27 -24.15
CA ARG A 140 9.62 3.87 -25.39
C ARG A 140 8.58 4.05 -26.50
N ILE A 141 7.34 4.40 -26.16
CA ILE A 141 6.33 4.73 -27.19
C ILE A 141 6.76 6.00 -27.93
N PRO A 142 6.97 5.94 -29.26
CA PRO A 142 7.44 7.09 -30.05
C PRO A 142 6.37 8.19 -30.18
N GLY A 143 6.74 9.34 -30.78
CA GLY A 143 5.83 10.43 -31.09
C GLY A 143 5.80 11.59 -30.07
N THR A 144 4.87 12.53 -30.24
CA THR A 144 4.70 13.71 -29.38
C THR A 144 4.15 13.32 -28.00
N ARG A 145 4.07 14.25 -27.03
CA ARG A 145 3.46 14.02 -25.69
C ARG A 145 2.04 14.59 -25.64
N PRO A 146 1.04 14.01 -26.34
CA PRO A 146 -0.32 14.49 -26.26
C PRO A 146 -0.91 14.21 -24.87
N ALA A 147 -1.94 14.98 -24.52
CA ALA A 147 -2.81 14.63 -23.41
C ALA A 147 -3.57 13.32 -23.72
N GLY A 148 -4.04 12.63 -22.67
CA GLY A 148 -4.84 11.40 -22.82
C GLY A 148 -4.04 10.10 -22.91
N VAL A 149 -2.72 10.13 -22.71
CA VAL A 149 -1.91 8.92 -22.55
C VAL A 149 -1.78 8.61 -21.06
N PHE A 150 -2.48 7.58 -20.61
CA PHE A 150 -2.49 7.13 -19.21
C PHE A 150 -1.87 5.73 -19.10
N THR A 151 -1.35 5.39 -17.93
CA THR A 151 -1.08 3.98 -17.61
C THR A 151 -2.41 3.28 -17.26
N ALA A 152 -2.46 1.95 -17.35
CA ALA A 152 -3.69 1.19 -17.11
C ALA A 152 -4.23 1.44 -15.70
N GLY A 153 -3.38 1.37 -14.67
CA GLY A 153 -3.75 1.65 -13.29
C GLY A 153 -4.20 3.08 -13.04
N LEU A 154 -3.67 4.08 -13.77
CA LEU A 154 -4.20 5.45 -13.66
C LEU A 154 -5.60 5.57 -14.27
N ALA A 155 -5.84 4.95 -15.43
CA ALA A 155 -7.17 4.90 -16.01
C ALA A 155 -8.16 4.17 -15.09
N GLN A 156 -7.73 3.07 -14.46
CA GLN A 156 -8.51 2.34 -13.47
C GLN A 156 -8.80 3.18 -12.23
N LYS A 157 -7.80 3.90 -11.68
CA LYS A 157 -7.99 4.82 -10.54
C LYS A 157 -9.04 5.89 -10.85
N PHE A 158 -8.99 6.48 -12.05
CA PHE A 158 -10.00 7.46 -12.46
C PHE A 158 -11.41 6.90 -12.41
N VAL A 159 -11.63 5.72 -12.99
CA VAL A 159 -12.96 5.12 -13.05
C VAL A 159 -13.41 4.62 -11.67
N ASN A 160 -12.59 3.80 -11.02
CA ASN A 160 -13.01 2.99 -9.88
C ASN A 160 -12.96 3.75 -8.55
N LEU A 161 -12.05 4.73 -8.40
CA LEU A 161 -11.93 5.51 -7.16
C LEU A 161 -12.43 6.94 -7.29
N MET A 162 -12.20 7.58 -8.44
CA MET A 162 -12.52 9.02 -8.61
C MET A 162 -13.84 9.26 -9.34
N GLY A 163 -14.47 8.24 -9.92
CA GLY A 163 -15.71 8.38 -10.70
C GLY A 163 -15.55 9.18 -11.99
N TYR A 164 -14.34 9.31 -12.52
CA TYR A 164 -14.03 10.03 -13.76
C TYR A 164 -13.85 9.07 -14.93
N LEU A 165 -14.43 9.43 -16.08
CA LEU A 165 -14.19 8.72 -17.33
C LEU A 165 -12.91 9.26 -18.00
N PRO A 166 -11.86 8.43 -18.23
CA PRO A 166 -10.61 8.87 -18.87
C PRO A 166 -10.79 9.36 -20.31
N GLY A 167 -11.85 8.90 -21.00
CA GLY A 167 -12.22 9.28 -22.34
C GLY A 167 -13.36 8.44 -22.89
N ARG A 168 -14.00 8.90 -23.98
CA ARG A 168 -15.11 8.16 -24.65
C ARG A 168 -14.65 7.19 -25.74
N ARG A 169 -13.39 7.33 -26.18
CA ARG A 169 -12.75 6.48 -27.19
C ARG A 169 -11.37 6.15 -26.67
N ALA A 170 -11.09 4.87 -26.50
CA ALA A 170 -9.83 4.40 -25.95
C ALA A 170 -9.14 3.44 -26.91
N VAL A 171 -7.82 3.47 -26.90
CA VAL A 171 -6.96 2.42 -27.45
C VAL A 171 -6.13 1.91 -26.28
N ILE A 172 -6.18 0.61 -26.04
CA ILE A 172 -5.39 -0.05 -25.00
C ILE A 172 -4.17 -0.66 -25.69
N LEU A 173 -2.99 -0.31 -25.19
CA LEU A 173 -1.71 -0.86 -25.66
C LEU A 173 -0.97 -1.45 -24.46
N GLY A 174 -0.85 -2.78 -24.45
CA GLY A 174 -0.17 -3.50 -23.39
C GLY A 174 -0.12 -4.99 -23.69
N SER A 175 0.69 -5.72 -22.93
CA SER A 175 0.90 -7.15 -23.07
C SER A 175 0.56 -7.93 -21.79
N GLY A 176 -0.13 -7.31 -20.85
CA GLY A 176 -0.43 -7.89 -19.54
C GLY A 176 -1.92 -7.80 -19.22
N ASP A 177 -2.39 -8.77 -18.44
CA ASP A 177 -3.81 -8.93 -18.09
C ASP A 177 -4.38 -7.75 -17.30
N ILE A 178 -3.53 -6.97 -16.63
CA ILE A 178 -3.93 -5.76 -15.89
C ILE A 178 -4.56 -4.71 -16.83
N GLY A 179 -4.19 -4.71 -18.11
CA GLY A 179 -4.73 -3.77 -19.09
C GLY A 179 -5.99 -4.25 -19.80
N LEU A 180 -6.44 -5.49 -19.58
CA LEU A 180 -7.52 -6.12 -20.35
C LEU A 180 -8.83 -6.22 -19.55
#